data_AF-A0A661E4C3-F1
#
_entry.id   AF-A0A661E4C3-F1
#
_cell.length_a   1.000
_cell.length_b   1.000
_cell.length_c   1.000
_cell.angle_alpha   90.00
_cell.angle_beta   90.00
_cell.angle_gamma   90.00
#
_symmetry.space_group_name_H-M   'P 1'
#
loop_
_entity.id
_entity.type
_entity.pdbx_description
1 polymer ?
#
loop_
_entity_poly.entity_id
_entity_poly.type
_entity_poly.pdbx_seq_one_letter_code
_entity_poly.pdbx_strand_id
1 'polypeptide(L)' 'PAMRKRPYLIMLDSEGSTTANLPRQPNAVTLISLDTLKVTGVEYTTNPDRLSEVLGISEHAEQ' A
#
# COMPACT_ATOMS: atom_id res chain seq x y z
N PRO A 1 -15.97 -8.11 -14.92
CA PRO A 1 -14.62 -8.46 -14.43
C PRO A 1 -14.59 -8.45 -12.89
N ALA A 2 -14.55 -9.62 -12.25
CA ALA A 2 -14.37 -9.69 -10.81
C ALA A 2 -12.94 -9.23 -10.45
N MET A 3 -12.81 -8.14 -9.70
CA MET A 3 -11.52 -7.71 -9.15
C MET A 3 -10.89 -8.88 -8.39
N ARG A 4 -9.62 -9.19 -8.70
CA ARG A 4 -8.93 -10.31 -8.08
C ARG A 4 -8.63 -9.99 -6.60
N LYS A 5 -8.85 -10.97 -5.72
CA LYS A 5 -8.74 -10.90 -4.23
C LYS A 5 -7.32 -10.71 -3.66
N ARG A 6 -6.29 -10.39 -4.46
CA ARG A 6 -4.88 -10.37 -4.02
C ARG A 6 -4.22 -9.02 -4.30
N PRO A 7 -3.24 -8.57 -3.49
CA PRO A 7 -2.51 -7.35 -3.77
C PRO A 7 -1.74 -7.46 -5.08
N TYR A 8 -1.78 -6.39 -5.89
CA TYR A 8 -1.03 -6.28 -7.14
C TYR A 8 0.13 -5.34 -6.94
N LEU A 9 1.34 -5.83 -7.22
CA LEU A 9 2.47 -4.94 -7.42
C LEU A 9 2.26 -4.23 -8.77
N ILE A 10 2.01 -2.93 -8.71
CA ILE A 10 1.99 -2.07 -9.88
C ILE A 10 3.00 -0.96 -9.69
N MET A 11 3.67 -0.58 -10.78
CA MET A 11 4.37 0.70 -10.79
C MET A 11 3.32 1.80 -10.88
N LEU A 12 3.32 2.70 -9.89
CA LEU A 12 2.45 3.88 -9.89
C LEU A 12 2.94 4.96 -10.86
N ASP A 13 4.22 4.91 -11.22
CA ASP A 13 4.88 5.85 -12.11
C ASP A 13 5.97 5.11 -12.90
N SER A 14 6.15 5.49 -14.18
CA SER A 14 7.18 4.92 -15.06
C SER A 14 8.58 5.36 -14.69
N GLU A 15 8.75 6.59 -14.18
CA GLU A 15 10.06 7.18 -13.87
C GLU A 15 10.25 7.48 -12.38
N GLY A 16 9.18 7.37 -11.59
CA GLY A 16 9.16 7.63 -10.14
C GLY A 16 9.17 9.12 -9.77
N SER A 17 9.22 10.04 -10.75
CA SER A 17 9.26 11.49 -10.56
C SER A 17 7.99 12.06 -9.93
N THR A 18 6.83 11.49 -10.25
CA THR A 18 5.51 11.87 -9.73
C THR A 18 5.34 11.39 -8.29
N THR A 19 5.74 10.15 -8.02
CA THR A 19 5.66 9.56 -6.67
C THR A 19 6.76 10.05 -5.72
N ALA A 20 7.85 10.63 -6.24
CA ALA A 20 8.97 11.13 -5.44
C ALA A 20 8.56 12.26 -4.48
N ASN A 21 7.54 13.03 -4.85
CA ASN A 21 7.02 14.13 -4.03
C ASN A 21 6.02 13.66 -2.97
N LEU A 22 5.67 12.38 -2.95
CA LEU A 22 4.80 11.86 -1.91
C LEU A 22 5.49 11.95 -0.55
N PRO A 23 4.74 12.27 0.51
CA PRO A 23 5.27 12.26 1.86
C PRO A 23 5.92 10.91 2.20
N ARG A 24 7.16 10.93 2.68
CA ARG A 24 7.90 9.73 3.09
C ARG A 24 8.57 9.94 4.43
N GLN A 25 8.65 8.86 5.21
CA GLN A 25 9.42 8.81 6.43
C GLN A 25 10.54 7.76 6.28
N PRO A 26 11.79 8.08 6.70
CA PRO A 26 12.87 7.09 6.69
C PRO A 26 12.48 5.83 7.46
N ASN A 27 12.84 4.67 6.91
CA ASN A 27 12.60 3.34 7.50
C ASN A 27 11.12 2.96 7.69
N ALA A 28 10.17 3.68 7.08
CA ALA A 28 8.75 3.38 7.14
C ALA A 28 8.14 3.25 5.73
N VAL A 29 7.09 2.45 5.63
CA VAL A 29 6.26 2.35 4.43
C VAL A 29 5.17 3.42 4.49
N THR A 30 5.02 4.19 3.42
CA THR A 30 3.89 5.12 3.25
C THR A 30 2.66 4.37 2.75
N LEU A 31 1.58 4.42 3.50
CA LEU A 31 0.27 3.89 3.13
C LEU A 31 -0.65 5.05 2.72
N ILE A 32 -1.15 5.01 1.49
CA ILE A 32 -2.07 6.03 0.96
C ILE A 32 -3.44 5.39 0.78
N SER A 33 -4.42 5.90 1.53
CA SER A 33 -5.82 5.50 1.36
C SER A 33 -6.48 6.37 0.30
N LEU A 34 -7.15 5.74 -0.66
CA LEU A 34 -7.86 6.41 -1.74
C LEU A 34 -9.35 6.05 -1.69
N ASP A 35 -10.21 7.05 -1.84
CA ASP A 35 -11.62 6.87 -2.18
C ASP A 35 -11.91 7.66 -3.45
N THR A 36 -12.39 6.98 -4.49
CA THR A 36 -12.75 7.62 -5.77
C THR A 36 -11.62 8.49 -6.32
N LEU A 37 -10.39 7.95 -6.30
CA LEU A 37 -9.13 8.61 -6.68
C LEU A 37 -8.77 9.87 -5.87
N LYS A 38 -9.42 10.09 -4.73
CA LYS A 38 -9.04 11.14 -3.77
C LYS A 38 -8.31 10.53 -2.60
N VAL A 39 -7.22 11.17 -2.17
CA VAL A 39 -6.52 10.78 -0.95
C VAL A 39 -7.40 11.07 0.26
N THR A 40 -7.76 10.02 0.99
CA THR A 40 -8.53 10.09 2.23
C THR A 40 -7.67 9.95 3.48
N GLY A 41 -6.44 9.42 3.34
CA GLY A 41 -5.51 9.27 4.45
C GLY A 41 -4.09 8.96 4.01
N VAL A 42 -3.13 9.36 4.83
CA VAL A 42 -1.70 9.03 4.71
C VAL A 42 -1.22 8.53 6.07
N GLU A 43 -0.76 7.30 6.13
CA GLU A 43 -0.19 6.66 7.32
C GLU A 43 1.25 6.20 7.01
N TYR A 44 2.10 6.15 8.03
CA TYR A 44 3.42 5.53 7.94
C TYR A 44 3.48 4.38 8.91
N THR A 45 3.90 3.21 8.43
CA THR A 45 4.06 2.03 9.29
C THR A 45 5.45 1.44 9.13
N THR A 46 6.03 1.05 10.25
CA THR A 46 7.18 0.16 10.33
C THR A 46 6.77 -1.25 10.76
N ASN A 47 5.50 -1.43 11.14
CA ASN A 47 4.97 -2.70 11.63
C ASN A 47 4.54 -3.60 10.46
N PRO A 48 5.19 -4.77 10.27
CA PRO A 48 4.83 -5.74 9.24
C PRO A 48 3.39 -6.25 9.36
N ASP A 49 2.87 -6.44 10.57
CA ASP A 49 1.51 -6.96 10.79
C ASP A 49 0.45 -6.01 10.26
N ARG A 50 0.67 -4.70 10.50
CA ARG A 50 -0.19 -3.63 9.98
C ARG A 50 -0.16 -3.58 8.45
N LEU A 51 1.02 -3.78 7.86
CA LEU A 51 1.16 -3.83 6.40
C LEU A 51 0.41 -5.04 5.82
N SER A 52 0.54 -6.22 6.43
CA SER A 52 -0.15 -7.45 6.02
C SER A 52 -1.67 -7.32 6.11
N GLU A 53 -2.19 -6.71 7.19
CA GLU A 53 -3.61 -6.41 7.36
C GLU A 53 -4.14 -5.54 6.21
N VAL A 54 -3.48 -4.42 5.92
CA VAL A 54 -3.89 -3.48 4.87
C VAL A 54 -3.80 -4.10 3.46
N LEU A 55 -2.81 -4.95 3.22
CA LEU A 55 -2.65 -5.66 1.95
C LEU A 55 -3.58 -6.87 1.82
N GLY A 56 -4.31 -7.25 2.87
CA GLY A 56 -5.15 -8.45 2.89
C GLY A 56 -4.34 -9.74 2.75
N ILE A 57 -3.05 -9.70 3.12
CA ILE A 57 -2.15 -10.86 3.16
C ILE A 57 -2.27 -11.46 4.55
N SER A 58 -3.44 -12.01 4.88
CA SER A 58 -3.52 -12.89 6.05
C SER A 58 -2.85 -14.21 5.65
N GLU A 59 -1.75 -14.57 6.31
CA GLU A 59 -1.26 -15.94 6.27
C GLU A 59 -2.33 -16.84 6.90
N HIS A 60 -3.18 -17.45 6.08
CA HIS A 60 -3.58 -18.83 6.35
C HIS A 60 -2.35 -19.70 6.10
N ALA A 61 -1.37 -19.63 7.00
CA ALA A 61 -0.47 -20.74 7.20
C ALA A 61 -1.32 -21.81 7.91
N GLU A 62 -1.85 -22.72 7.09
CA GLU A 62 -2.48 -23.95 7.52
C GLU A 62 -1.55 -24.71 8.48
N GLN A 63 -2.21 -25.50 9.32
CA GLN A 63 -1.69 -26.31 10.43
C GLN A 63 -0.49 -27.20 10.09
#